data_AF-A0A945F5A3-F1
#
_entry.id   AF-A0A945F5A3-F1
#
_cell.length_a   1.000
_cell.length_b   1.000
_cell.length_c   1.000
_cell.angle_alpha   90.00
_cell.angle_beta   90.00
_cell.angle_gamma   90.00
#
_symmetry.space_group_name_H-M   'P 1'
#
loop_
_entity.id
_entity.type
_entity.pdbx_description
1 polymer ?
#
loop_
_entity_poly.entity_id
_entity_poly.type
_entity_poly.pdbx_seq_one_letter_code
_entity_poly.pdbx_strand_id
1 'polypeptide(L)' 'MKENDNNPLGLEDKQFTIEEFGADLRDKFGGDNYISNVMLAEIFLAKYPIYSCKIKKPKNHISQKNCGCC' A
#
# COMPACT_ATOMS: atom_id res chain seq x y z
N MET A 1 -19.70 9.30 -11.51
CA MET A 1 -18.43 9.64 -10.83
C MET A 1 -17.36 8.79 -11.50
N LYS A 2 -16.29 9.38 -12.05
CA LYS A 2 -15.18 8.56 -12.56
C LYS A 2 -14.49 7.98 -11.34
N GLU A 3 -14.67 6.68 -11.11
CA GLU A 3 -13.75 5.94 -10.26
C GLU A 3 -12.35 6.29 -10.76
N ASN A 4 -11.53 6.82 -9.85
CA ASN A 4 -10.17 7.18 -10.21
C ASN A 4 -9.47 5.82 -10.41
N ASP A 5 -9.24 5.41 -11.66
CA ASP A 5 -8.67 4.09 -11.99
C ASP A 5 -7.37 3.82 -11.21
N ASN A 6 -6.70 4.89 -10.78
CA ASN A 6 -5.46 4.87 -10.00
C ASN A 6 -5.64 4.78 -8.48
N ASN A 7 -6.87 4.68 -7.97
CA ASN A 7 -7.18 4.54 -6.54
C ASN A 7 -8.39 3.62 -6.27
N PRO A 8 -8.35 2.33 -6.67
CA PRO A 8 -9.46 1.40 -6.52
C PRO A 8 -9.87 1.13 -5.06
N LEU A 9 -8.98 1.37 -4.10
CA LEU A 9 -9.24 1.26 -2.66
C LEU A 9 -9.75 2.56 -2.03
N GLY A 10 -9.81 3.66 -2.79
CA GLY A 10 -10.24 4.98 -2.31
C GLY A 10 -9.44 5.49 -1.11
N LEU A 11 -8.15 5.15 -1.03
CA LEU A 11 -7.27 5.57 0.07
C LEU A 11 -6.82 7.02 -0.12
N GLU A 12 -6.35 7.65 0.96
CA GLU A 12 -5.81 9.01 0.88
C GLU A 12 -4.66 9.12 -0.13
N ASP A 13 -4.55 10.26 -0.79
CA ASP A 13 -3.45 10.53 -1.72
C ASP A 13 -2.21 11.07 -0.98
N LYS A 14 -1.58 10.18 -0.21
CA LYS A 14 -0.36 10.46 0.54
C LYS A 14 0.66 9.32 0.39
N GLN A 15 1.88 9.56 0.88
CA GLN A 15 2.92 8.55 1.02
C GLN A 15 2.78 7.85 2.39
N PHE A 16 2.70 6.53 2.39
CA PHE A 16 2.52 5.68 3.57
C PHE A 16 3.82 4.95 3.93
N THR A 17 4.09 4.70 5.21
CA THR A 17 4.91 3.53 5.56
C THR A 17 4.10 2.26 5.31
N ILE A 18 4.77 1.11 5.23
CA ILE A 18 4.09 -0.18 5.09
C ILE A 18 3.13 -0.45 6.26
N GLU A 19 3.49 -0.01 7.47
CA GLU A 19 2.66 -0.15 8.68
C GLU A 19 1.44 0.79 8.64
N GLU A 20 1.62 2.05 8.21
CA GLU A 20 0.53 3.02 8.03
C GLU A 20 -0.47 2.52 6.99
N PHE A 21 0.02 2.01 5.86
CA PHE A 21 -0.83 1.44 4.81
C PHE A 21 -1.67 0.27 5.33
N GLY A 22 -1.04 -0.65 6.08
CA GLY A 22 -1.75 -1.78 6.69
C GLY A 22 -2.79 -1.36 7.73
N ALA A 23 -2.50 -0.32 8.53
CA ALA A 23 -3.44 0.21 9.50
C ALA A 23 -4.68 0.81 8.81
N ASP A 24 -4.48 1.63 7.77
CA ASP A 24 -5.58 2.23 6.99
C ASP A 24 -6.43 1.17 6.30
N LEU A 25 -5.81 0.11 5.77
CA LEU A 25 -6.54 -1.03 5.20
C LEU A 25 -7.40 -1.74 6.24
N ARG A 26 -6.87 -1.96 7.44
CA ARG A 26 -7.62 -2.60 8.53
C ARG A 26 -8.79 -1.75 8.99
N ASP A 27 -8.58 -0.44 9.16
CA ASP A 27 -9.64 0.48 9.54
C ASP A 27 -10.77 0.50 8.50
N LYS A 28 -10.38 0.50 7.21
CA LYS A 28 -11.34 0.62 6.11
C LYS A 28 -12.06 -0.67 5.72
N PHE A 29 -11.35 -1.80 5.70
CA PHE A 29 -11.85 -3.07 5.18
C PHE A 29 -11.98 -4.16 6.25
N GLY A 30 -11.56 -3.87 7.48
CA GLY A 30 -11.38 -4.87 8.52
C GLY A 30 -10.13 -5.72 8.27
N GLY A 31 -9.92 -6.68 9.17
CA GLY A 31 -8.82 -7.61 9.08
C GLY A 31 -8.66 -8.36 10.39
N ASP A 32 -8.15 -9.57 10.31
CA ASP A 32 -7.88 -10.37 11.49
C ASP A 32 -6.79 -9.68 12.35
N ASN A 33 -7.03 -9.54 13.65
CA ASN A 33 -6.11 -8.91 14.61
C ASN A 33 -4.83 -9.74 14.84
N TYR A 34 -4.82 -11.03 14.48
CA TYR A 34 -3.64 -11.90 14.50
C TYR A 34 -2.71 -11.65 13.30
N ILE A 35 -3.20 -11.01 12.23
CA ILE A 35 -2.37 -10.59 11.10
C ILE A 35 -1.71 -9.26 11.47
N SER A 36 -0.45 -9.04 11.12
CA SER A 36 0.19 -7.73 11.34
C SER A 36 -0.23 -6.73 10.27
N ASN A 37 -0.16 -5.42 10.55
CA ASN A 37 -0.42 -4.40 9.54
C ASN A 37 0.53 -4.54 8.33
N VAL A 38 1.79 -4.93 8.57
CA VAL A 38 2.76 -5.20 7.50
C VAL A 38 2.28 -6.33 6.60
N MET A 39 1.85 -7.45 7.17
CA MET A 39 1.39 -8.61 6.40
C MET A 39 0.10 -8.28 5.62
N LEU A 40 -0.83 -7.55 6.24
CA LEU A 40 -2.04 -7.09 5.56
C LEU A 40 -1.69 -6.18 4.37
N ALA A 41 -0.75 -5.25 4.56
CA ALA A 41 -0.26 -4.37 3.52
C ALA A 41 0.37 -5.15 2.36
N GLU A 42 1.23 -6.13 2.62
CA GLU A 42 1.88 -6.95 1.59
C GLU A 42 0.86 -7.75 0.77
N ILE A 43 -0.16 -8.34 1.41
CA ILE A 43 -1.25 -9.04 0.72
C ILE A 43 -1.99 -8.09 -0.24
N PHE A 44 -2.31 -6.89 0.22
CA PHE A 44 -2.99 -5.89 -0.59
C PHE A 44 -2.12 -5.35 -1.72
N LEU A 45 -0.83 -5.15 -1.50
CA LEU A 45 0.11 -4.71 -2.54
C LEU A 45 0.32 -5.78 -3.61
N ALA A 46 0.27 -7.07 -3.25
CA ALA A 46 0.29 -8.16 -4.23
C ALA A 46 -0.94 -8.14 -5.15
N LYS A 47 -2.11 -7.75 -4.62
CA LYS A 47 -3.36 -7.64 -5.39
C LYS A 47 -3.51 -6.31 -6.13
N TYR A 48 -3.01 -5.21 -5.55
CA TYR A 48 -3.12 -3.85 -6.05
C TYR A 48 -1.71 -3.21 -6.14
N PRO A 49 -0.87 -3.67 -7.08
CA PRO A 49 0.53 -3.22 -7.17
C PRO A 49 0.67 -1.72 -7.42
N ILE A 50 -0.38 -1.05 -7.92
CA ILE A 50 -0.45 0.39 -8.13
C ILE A 50 -0.17 1.22 -6.86
N TYR A 51 -0.45 0.68 -5.67
CA TYR A 51 -0.16 1.37 -4.41
C TYR A 51 1.31 1.30 -4.00
N SER A 52 2.14 0.48 -4.66
CA SER A 52 3.57 0.33 -4.32
C SER A 52 4.32 1.66 -4.43
N CYS A 53 3.96 2.52 -5.40
CA CYS A 53 4.58 3.84 -5.57
C CYS A 53 4.16 4.84 -4.47
N LYS A 54 3.15 4.51 -3.65
CA LYS A 54 2.73 5.28 -2.47
C LYS A 54 3.39 4.81 -1.18
N ILE A 55 4.21 3.75 -1.21
CA ILE A 55 4.90 3.23 -0.03
C ILE A 55 6.30 3.86 0.06
N LYS A 56 6.57 4.53 1.19
CA LYS A 56 7.87 5.07 1.57
C LYS A 56 8.88 3.93 1.61
N LYS A 57 9.91 4.03 0.78
CA LYS A 57 11.05 3.10 0.84
C LYS A 57 11.95 3.46 2.02
N PRO A 58 12.51 2.49 2.74
CA PRO A 58 13.51 2.77 3.76
C PRO A 58 14.74 3.44 3.12
N LYS A 59 15.37 4.40 3.81
CA LYS A 59 16.52 5.16 3.30
C LYS A 59 17.72 4.28 2.90
N ASN A 60 17.82 3.08 3.48
CA ASN A 60 18.86 2.09 3.19
C ASN A 60 18.47 1.11 2.07
N HIS A 61 17.32 1.30 1.43
CA HIS A 61 16.93 0.48 0.29
C HIS A 61 17.80 0.88 -0.91
N ILE A 62 18.87 0.12 -1.15
CA ILE A 62 19.60 0.15 -2.42
C ILE A 62 18.53 -0.01 -3.49
N SER A 63 18.30 1.04 -4.30
CA SER A 63 17.35 0.95 -5.40
C SER A 63 17.94 -0.02 -6.42
N GLN A 64 17.63 -1.31 -6.30
CA GLN A 64 17.66 -2.16 -7.46
C GLN A 64 16.73 -1.49 -8.47
N LYS A 65 17.32 -1.10 -9.60
CA LYS A 65 16.68 -0.38 -10.69
C LYS A 65 15.31 -1.01 -11.00
N ASN A 66 14.36 -0.14 -11.32
CA ASN A 66 12.96 -0.40 -11.66
C ASN A 66 12.01 -0.59 -10.46
N CYS A 67 11.60 0.53 -9.87
CA CYS A 67 10.14 0.69 -9.74
C CYS A 67 9.61 0.76 -11.17
N GLY A 68 9.08 -0.36 -11.68
CA GLY A 68 8.17 -0.34 -12.83
C GLY A 68 6.87 0.33 -12.42
N CYS A 69 6.92 1.63 -12.13
CA CYS A 69 5.73 2.47 -12.16
C CYS A 69 5.45 2.62 -13.67
N CYS A 70 4.59 1.77 -14.22
CA CYS A 70 3.94 2.01 -15.51
C CYS A 70 2.85 3.06 -15.30
#